data_AF-A0A1M3H6M0-F1
#
_entry.id   AF-A0A1M3H6M0-F1
#
_cell.length_a   1.000
_cell.length_b   1.000
_cell.length_c   1.000
_cell.angle_alpha   90.00
_cell.angle_beta   90.00
_cell.angle_gamma   90.00
#
_symmetry.space_group_name_H-M   'P 1'
#
loop_
_entity.id
_entity.type
_entity.pdbx_description
1 polymer ?
#
loop_
_entity_poly.entity_id
_entity_poly.type
_entity_poly.pdbx_seq_one_letter_code
_entity_poly.pdbx_strand_id
1 'polypeptide(L)'
;MSLHTFIFSTEKKYRQQRHLVFWCVYASYFYMQSISPNCIKELDSKDVFSYAFVSLYCFLPACIISVYVSLTVFYSYIQHKKRYIIALLGYFALFAILIFINYFFSLLFFQQSCHCNVAHVPFMRKFSLGYLNSQNAIIAGVLALGIRLTRNWYVQVKENHLLAQKTARTALDLEKTKLHPDFLLGSLDNIVHRIRTGSPDAPDKIVDLSDKLSRWLYEEEENA
;
A
#
# COMPACT_ATOMS: atom_id res chain seq x y z
N MET A 1 8.68 -14.77 15.72
CA MET A 1 7.57 -14.17 14.95
C MET A 1 8.12 -13.75 13.60
N SER A 2 7.57 -14.25 12.47
CA SER A 2 8.13 -13.90 11.16
C SER A 2 7.73 -12.48 10.77
N LEU A 3 8.68 -11.71 10.20
CA LEU A 3 8.47 -10.34 9.72
C LEU A 3 7.30 -10.26 8.72
N HIS A 4 7.13 -11.30 7.92
CA HIS A 4 6.02 -11.40 6.96
C HIS A 4 4.65 -11.34 7.65
N THR A 5 4.45 -12.09 8.74
CA THR A 5 3.16 -12.09 9.45
C THR A 5 2.90 -10.75 10.13
N PHE A 6 3.93 -10.10 10.68
CA PHE A 6 3.79 -8.78 11.28
C PHE A 6 3.34 -7.70 10.27
N ILE A 7 3.94 -7.69 9.09
CA ILE A 7 3.69 -6.67 8.05
C ILE A 7 2.35 -6.93 7.35
N PHE A 8 2.07 -8.17 6.93
CA PHE A 8 0.95 -8.47 6.05
C PHE A 8 -0.30 -8.98 6.77
N SER A 9 -0.24 -9.33 8.05
CA SER A 9 -1.44 -9.77 8.76
C SER A 9 -2.47 -8.65 8.94
N THR A 10 -3.73 -9.02 8.69
CA THR A 10 -4.94 -8.19 8.82
C THR A 10 -5.53 -8.21 10.23
N GLU A 11 -5.02 -9.05 11.14
CA GLU A 11 -5.49 -9.16 12.52
C GLU A 11 -5.42 -7.83 13.29
N LYS A 12 -6.41 -7.59 14.15
CA LYS A 12 -6.50 -6.36 14.96
C LYS A 12 -5.26 -6.16 15.86
N LYS A 13 -4.70 -7.25 16.41
CA LYS A 13 -3.52 -7.24 17.28
C LYS A 13 -2.29 -6.71 16.54
N TYR A 14 -1.97 -7.28 15.37
CA TYR A 14 -0.83 -6.83 14.57
C TYR A 14 -1.02 -5.40 14.03
N ARG A 15 -2.26 -4.99 13.76
CA ARG A 15 -2.56 -3.60 13.40
C ARG A 15 -2.21 -2.63 14.53
N GLN A 16 -2.64 -2.91 15.76
CA GLN A 16 -2.33 -2.06 16.93
C GLN A 16 -0.82 -2.02 17.21
N GLN A 17 -0.13 -3.15 17.10
CA GLN A 17 1.33 -3.19 17.26
C GLN A 17 2.05 -2.33 16.22
N ARG A 18 1.63 -2.35 14.94
CA ARG A 18 2.21 -1.48 13.91
C ARG A 18 2.00 0.00 14.21
N HIS A 19 0.82 0.39 14.70
CA HIS A 19 0.58 1.78 15.12
C HIS A 19 1.44 2.17 16.32
N LEU A 20 1.57 1.28 17.31
CA LEU A 20 2.41 1.51 18.48
C LEU A 20 3.88 1.69 18.06
N VAL A 21 4.40 0.80 17.22
CA VAL A 21 5.77 0.90 16.68
C VAL A 21 5.96 2.19 15.89
N PHE A 22 5.00 2.54 15.02
CA PHE A 22 5.04 3.80 14.26
C PHE A 22 5.12 5.02 15.19
N TRP A 23 4.26 5.09 16.20
CA TRP A 23 4.24 6.21 17.14
C TRP A 23 5.47 6.24 18.03
N CYS A 24 5.99 5.09 18.47
CA CYS A 24 7.24 5.03 19.22
C CYS A 24 8.40 5.59 18.38
N VAL A 25 8.56 5.12 17.14
CA VAL A 25 9.62 5.60 16.23
C VAL A 25 9.45 7.08 15.91
N TYR A 26 8.23 7.52 15.60
CA TYR A 26 7.95 8.90 15.26
C TYR A 26 8.15 9.84 16.45
N ALA A 27 7.71 9.44 17.66
CA ALA A 27 7.92 10.20 18.87
C ALA A 27 9.42 10.32 19.20
N SER A 28 10.19 9.23 19.07
CA SER A 28 11.64 9.27 19.24
C SER A 28 12.32 10.20 18.23
N TYR A 29 11.94 10.12 16.95
CA TYR A 29 12.45 11.01 15.90
C TYR A 29 12.11 12.48 16.21
N PHE A 30 10.85 12.77 16.54
CA PHE A 30 10.38 14.12 16.83
C PHE A 30 11.07 14.71 18.06
N TYR A 31 11.30 13.88 19.08
CA TYR A 31 12.03 14.25 20.27
C TYR A 31 13.48 14.62 19.92
N MET A 32 14.19 13.78 19.16
CA MET A 32 15.56 14.07 18.71
C MET A 32 15.63 15.33 17.83
N GLN A 33 14.66 15.54 16.94
CA GLN A 33 14.58 16.75 16.12
C GLN A 33 14.37 18.02 16.96
N SER A 34 13.63 17.91 18.06
CA SER A 34 13.37 19.03 18.97
C SER A 34 14.58 19.40 19.82
N ILE A 35 15.60 18.54 19.89
CA ILE A 35 16.92 18.86 20.48
C ILE A 35 17.70 19.68 19.45
N SER A 36 17.31 20.94 19.27
CA SER A 36 18.02 21.86 18.38
C SER A 36 19.15 22.57 19.12
N PRO A 37 20.41 22.48 18.66
CA PRO A 37 21.56 23.16 19.27
C PRO A 37 21.53 24.69 19.11
N ASN A 38 20.65 25.23 18.25
CA ASN A 38 20.70 26.64 17.85
C ASN A 38 19.83 27.59 18.68
N CYS A 39 18.97 27.09 19.56
CA CYS A 39 18.04 27.99 20.26
C CYS A 39 18.60 28.62 21.54
N ILE A 40 19.57 28.01 22.23
CA ILE A 40 19.98 28.55 23.54
C ILE A 40 21.44 28.17 23.84
N LYS A 41 22.38 29.06 23.49
CA LYS A 41 23.82 28.93 23.82
C LYS A 41 24.12 29.11 25.32
N GLU A 42 23.11 29.38 26.14
CA GLU A 42 23.23 29.73 27.57
C GLU A 42 22.46 28.78 28.50
N LEU A 43 21.92 27.68 27.98
CA LEU A 43 21.03 26.81 28.76
C LEU A 43 21.76 25.61 29.35
N ASP A 44 21.49 25.32 30.62
CA ASP A 44 21.97 24.11 31.26
C ASP A 44 21.46 22.86 30.51
N SER A 45 22.33 21.86 30.39
CA SER A 45 22.12 20.61 29.65
C SER A 45 20.83 19.88 30.04
N LYS A 46 20.36 20.04 31.28
CA LYS A 46 19.12 19.43 31.81
C LYS A 46 17.85 20.05 31.23
N ASP A 47 17.88 21.34 30.93
CA ASP A 47 16.70 22.04 30.46
C ASP A 47 16.41 21.69 28.99
N VAL A 48 17.43 21.47 28.16
CA VAL A 48 17.27 21.09 26.74
C VAL A 48 16.35 19.87 26.57
N PHE A 49 16.48 18.88 27.44
CA PHE A 49 15.64 17.68 27.41
C PHE A 49 14.20 17.97 27.84
N SER A 50 13.99 18.87 28.81
CA SER A 50 12.64 19.26 29.25
C SER A 50 11.91 20.06 28.16
N TYR A 51 12.61 20.97 27.47
CA TYR A 51 12.08 21.69 26.30
C TYR A 51 11.65 20.74 25.18
N ALA A 52 12.44 19.71 24.88
CA ALA A 52 12.10 18.71 23.87
C ALA A 52 10.83 17.91 24.26
N PHE A 53 10.66 17.58 25.54
CA PHE A 53 9.45 16.92 26.04
C PHE A 53 8.21 17.82 25.94
N VAL A 54 8.31 19.09 26.31
CA VAL A 54 7.21 20.05 26.20
C VAL A 54 6.82 20.25 24.72
N SER A 55 7.80 20.36 23.81
CA SER A 55 7.57 20.41 22.36
C SER A 55 6.78 19.20 21.88
N LEU A 56 7.23 17.99 22.25
CA LEU A 56 6.56 16.76 21.87
C LEU A 56 5.12 16.72 22.35
N TYR A 57 4.87 17.03 23.63
CA TYR A 57 3.53 17.03 24.19
C TYR A 57 2.59 18.04 23.50
N CYS A 58 3.08 19.24 23.18
CA CYS A 58 2.27 20.28 22.54
C CYS A 58 1.94 19.97 21.07
N PHE A 59 2.88 19.42 20.29
CA PHE A 59 2.72 19.28 18.83
C PHE A 59 2.35 17.86 18.36
N LEU A 60 2.49 16.83 19.21
CA LEU A 60 2.08 15.46 18.89
C LEU A 60 0.57 15.33 18.53
N PRO A 61 -0.37 16.01 19.22
CA PRO A 61 -1.80 15.93 18.89
C PRO A 61 -2.10 16.33 17.44
N ALA A 62 -1.44 17.36 16.91
CA ALA A 62 -1.59 17.79 15.53
C ALA A 62 -1.09 16.73 14.53
N CYS A 63 0.02 16.05 14.85
CA CYS A 63 0.53 14.93 14.06
C CYS A 63 -0.45 13.76 14.06
N ILE A 64 -1.04 13.43 15.21
CA ILE A 64 -2.05 12.38 15.36
C ILE A 64 -3.25 12.68 14.46
N ILE A 65 -3.81 13.89 14.56
CA ILE A 65 -4.95 14.32 13.74
C ILE A 65 -4.61 14.17 12.26
N SER A 66 -3.47 14.70 11.83
CA SER A 66 -3.02 14.60 10.43
C SER A 66 -2.96 13.15 9.93
N VAL A 67 -2.30 12.26 10.67
CA VAL A 67 -2.16 10.84 10.31
C VAL A 67 -3.51 10.12 10.21
N TYR A 68 -4.39 10.29 11.18
CA TYR A 68 -5.67 9.57 11.16
C TYR A 68 -6.63 10.12 10.11
N VAL A 69 -6.63 11.43 9.85
CA VAL A 69 -7.40 12.02 8.75
C VAL A 69 -6.85 11.52 7.41
N SER A 70 -5.53 11.52 7.20
CA SER A 70 -4.85 10.92 6.03
C SER A 70 -5.27 9.47 5.79
N LEU A 71 -5.27 8.64 6.83
CA LEU A 71 -5.58 7.21 6.71
C LEU A 71 -7.07 6.89 6.52
N THR A 72 -7.99 7.78 6.90
CA THR A 72 -9.43 7.52 6.83
C THR A 72 -10.08 8.24 5.65
N VAL A 73 -9.94 9.56 5.61
CA VAL A 73 -10.56 10.43 4.61
C VAL A 73 -9.80 10.30 3.29
N PHE A 74 -8.53 10.69 3.25
CA PHE A 74 -7.77 10.77 2.00
C PHE A 74 -7.56 9.40 1.36
N TYR A 75 -7.30 8.37 2.17
CA TYR A 75 -7.26 6.99 1.69
C TYR A 75 -8.52 6.61 0.91
N SER A 76 -9.71 6.94 1.44
CA SER A 76 -10.99 6.62 0.80
C SER A 76 -11.22 7.40 -0.50
N TYR A 77 -10.84 8.68 -0.54
CA TYR A 77 -10.95 9.51 -1.74
C TYR A 77 -10.02 9.08 -2.87
N ILE A 78 -8.81 8.63 -2.53
CA ILE A 78 -7.80 8.19 -3.50
C ILE A 78 -8.16 6.81 -4.06
N GLN A 79 -8.43 5.82 -3.21
CA GLN A 79 -8.62 4.43 -3.64
C GLN A 79 -10.00 4.19 -4.27
N HIS A 80 -11.08 4.66 -3.66
CA HIS A 80 -12.43 4.32 -4.12
C HIS A 80 -12.98 5.33 -5.13
N LYS A 81 -12.74 6.64 -4.90
CA LYS A 81 -13.31 7.70 -5.74
C LYS A 81 -12.37 8.14 -6.87
N LYS A 82 -11.07 7.79 -6.82
CA LYS A 82 -10.01 8.25 -7.76
C LYS A 82 -10.00 9.77 -7.97
N ARG A 83 -10.42 10.54 -6.95
CA ARG A 83 -10.56 12.00 -7.00
C ARG A 83 -9.31 12.68 -6.44
N TYR A 84 -8.21 12.60 -7.18
CA TYR A 84 -6.89 13.09 -6.73
C TYR A 84 -6.87 14.60 -6.46
N ILE A 85 -7.56 15.40 -7.29
CA ILE A 85 -7.61 16.86 -7.14
C ILE A 85 -8.31 17.26 -5.84
N ILE A 86 -9.43 16.60 -5.51
CA ILE A 86 -10.16 16.86 -4.25
C ILE A 86 -9.32 16.43 -3.04
N ALA A 87 -8.58 15.33 -3.16
CA ALA A 87 -7.64 14.91 -2.12
C ALA A 87 -6.50 15.94 -1.96
N LEU A 88 -5.97 16.50 -3.05
CA LEU A 88 -4.95 17.54 -2.99
C LEU A 88 -5.47 18.81 -2.30
N LEU A 89 -6.64 19.31 -2.73
CA LEU A 89 -7.29 20.48 -2.11
C LEU A 89 -7.61 20.23 -0.64
N GLY A 90 -8.05 19.02 -0.29
CA GLY A 90 -8.26 18.63 1.09
C GLY A 90 -6.98 18.67 1.93
N TYR A 91 -5.82 18.33 1.37
CA TYR A 91 -4.54 18.42 2.08
C TYR A 91 -4.14 19.87 2.34
N PHE A 92 -4.39 20.78 1.39
CA PHE A 92 -4.20 22.21 1.63
C PHE A 92 -5.12 22.74 2.73
N ALA A 93 -6.40 22.33 2.73
CA ALA A 93 -7.34 22.69 3.77
C ALA A 93 -6.92 22.13 5.15
N LEU A 94 -6.50 20.86 5.21
CA LEU A 94 -5.98 20.24 6.42
C LEU A 94 -4.74 20.99 6.92
N PHE A 95 -3.82 21.36 6.04
CA PHE A 95 -2.62 22.10 6.41
C PHE A 95 -2.95 23.47 7.01
N ALA A 96 -3.90 24.21 6.43
CA ALA A 96 -4.36 25.48 6.98
C ALA A 96 -4.96 25.32 8.39
N ILE A 97 -5.78 24.28 8.60
CA ILE A 97 -6.35 23.95 9.92
C ILE A 97 -5.24 23.61 10.93
N LEU A 98 -4.26 22.81 10.52
CA LEU A 98 -3.14 22.44 11.38
C LEU A 98 -2.27 23.64 11.75
N ILE A 99 -2.02 24.58 10.82
CA ILE A 99 -1.32 25.85 11.13
C ILE A 99 -2.08 26.62 12.21
N PHE A 100 -3.41 26.74 12.09
CA PHE A 100 -4.22 27.41 13.09
C PHE A 100 -4.11 26.73 14.46
N ILE A 101 -4.27 25.40 14.51
CA ILE A 101 -4.15 24.62 15.75
C ILE A 101 -2.76 24.75 16.37
N ASN A 102 -1.70 24.56 15.58
CA ASN A 102 -0.32 24.61 16.05
C ASN A 102 0.14 26.03 16.42
N TYR A 103 -0.51 27.08 15.92
CA TYR A 103 -0.29 28.44 16.41
C TYR A 103 -0.71 28.59 17.88
N PHE A 104 -1.85 28.01 18.29
CA PHE A 104 -2.23 28.03 19.71
C PHE A 104 -1.33 27.15 20.56
N PHE A 105 -0.91 25.98 20.04
CA PHE A 105 0.07 25.15 20.75
C PHE A 105 1.43 25.83 20.86
N SER A 106 1.84 26.66 19.90
CA SER A 106 3.08 27.42 20.02
C SER A 106 3.00 28.50 21.10
N LEU A 107 1.82 29.11 21.32
CA LEU A 107 1.59 30.01 22.46
C LEU A 107 1.78 29.28 23.80
N LEU A 108 1.14 28.12 23.95
CA LEU A 108 1.27 27.29 25.15
C LEU A 108 2.72 26.83 25.36
N PHE A 109 3.40 26.45 24.29
CA PHE A 109 4.81 26.07 24.32
C PHE A 109 5.67 27.21 24.89
N PHE A 110 5.56 28.43 24.36
CA PHE A 110 6.36 29.56 24.85
C PHE A 110 6.02 29.95 26.29
N GLN A 111 4.75 29.87 26.70
CA GLN A 111 4.33 30.13 28.07
C GLN A 111 4.97 29.16 29.06
N GLN A 112 4.95 27.86 28.75
CA GLN A 112 5.48 26.82 29.64
C GLN A 112 7.01 26.76 29.62
N SER A 113 7.62 27.06 28.49
CA SER A 113 9.03 26.83 28.23
C SER A 113 9.90 28.00 28.71
N CYS A 114 9.45 29.24 28.54
CA CYS A 114 10.28 30.43 28.77
C CYS A 114 9.95 31.14 30.10
N HIS A 115 8.84 30.77 30.78
CA HIS A 115 8.25 31.53 31.90
C HIS A 115 8.13 33.04 31.63
N CYS A 116 8.18 33.43 30.37
CA CYS A 116 8.26 34.81 29.93
C CYS A 116 6.90 35.24 29.37
N ASN A 117 6.62 36.54 29.46
CA ASN A 117 5.34 37.06 28.99
C ASN A 117 5.28 36.91 27.45
N VAL A 118 4.36 36.04 27.00
CA VAL A 118 4.15 35.63 25.61
C VAL A 118 3.83 36.82 24.69
N ALA A 119 3.41 37.96 25.26
CA ALA A 119 3.22 39.21 24.55
C ALA A 119 4.52 39.77 23.95
N HIS A 120 5.67 39.58 24.60
CA HIS A 120 6.96 40.07 24.10
C HIS A 120 7.58 39.16 23.03
N VAL A 121 7.09 37.92 22.88
CA VAL A 121 7.57 37.04 21.81
C VAL A 121 7.03 37.55 20.47
N PRO A 122 7.90 37.81 19.47
CA PRO A 122 7.47 38.28 18.16
C PRO A 122 6.47 37.32 17.52
N PHE A 123 5.44 37.88 16.87
CA PHE A 123 4.46 37.08 16.14
C PHE A 123 5.12 36.09 15.17
N MET A 124 6.12 36.53 14.40
CA MET A 124 6.82 35.68 13.43
C MET A 124 7.49 34.45 14.06
N ARG A 125 7.95 34.54 15.30
CA ARG A 125 8.56 33.40 16.01
C ARG A 125 7.51 32.37 16.43
N LYS A 126 6.34 32.84 16.89
CA LYS A 126 5.19 31.98 17.23
C LYS A 126 4.61 31.30 16.01
N PHE A 127 4.46 32.06 14.92
CA PHE A 127 3.94 31.58 13.66
C PHE A 127 4.89 30.59 12.99
N SER A 128 6.20 30.90 12.89
CA SER A 128 7.18 30.00 12.28
C SER A 128 7.27 28.66 13.02
N LEU A 129 7.25 28.66 14.35
CA LEU A 129 7.23 27.42 15.13
C LEU A 129 5.98 26.60 14.85
N GLY A 130 4.80 27.22 14.84
CA GLY A 130 3.55 26.54 14.50
C GLY A 130 3.56 25.98 13.08
N TYR A 131 4.07 26.75 12.12
CA TYR A 131 4.19 26.39 10.71
C TYR A 131 5.11 25.17 10.49
N LEU A 132 6.31 25.18 11.06
CA LEU A 132 7.26 24.06 10.96
C LEU A 132 6.67 22.76 11.53
N ASN A 133 5.99 22.84 12.68
CA ASN A 133 5.34 21.67 13.27
C ASN A 133 4.14 21.19 12.45
N SER A 134 3.42 22.09 11.79
CA SER A 134 2.36 21.71 10.84
C SER A 134 2.91 21.00 9.61
N GLN A 135 4.10 21.40 9.11
CA GLN A 135 4.76 20.70 8.02
C GLN A 135 5.12 19.26 8.44
N ASN A 136 5.73 19.11 9.62
CA ASN A 136 6.02 17.78 10.19
C ASN A 136 4.75 16.92 10.31
N ALA A 137 3.64 17.49 10.79
CA ALA A 137 2.36 16.79 10.90
C ALA A 137 1.82 16.32 9.54
N ILE A 138 1.89 17.15 8.49
CA ILE A 138 1.47 16.75 7.13
C ILE A 138 2.39 15.67 6.57
N ILE A 139 3.71 15.81 6.72
CA ILE A 139 4.69 14.83 6.25
C ILE A 139 4.41 13.47 6.89
N ALA A 140 4.16 13.43 8.21
CA ALA A 140 3.80 12.20 8.91
C ALA A 140 2.51 11.57 8.36
N GLY A 141 1.48 12.38 8.09
CA GLY A 141 0.22 11.90 7.52
C GLY A 141 0.35 11.34 6.11
N VAL A 142 1.09 12.04 5.23
CA VAL A 142 1.39 11.59 3.87
C VAL A 142 2.22 10.31 3.89
N LEU A 143 3.23 10.22 4.75
CA LEU A 143 4.09 9.04 4.88
C LEU A 143 3.28 7.82 5.37
N ALA A 144 2.43 7.99 6.39
CA ALA A 144 1.55 6.92 6.87
C ALA A 144 0.57 6.44 5.77
N LEU A 145 0.00 7.38 5.00
CA LEU A 145 -0.85 7.08 3.86
C LEU A 145 -0.08 6.32 2.77
N GLY A 146 1.12 6.77 2.43
CA GLY A 146 1.99 6.13 1.45
C GLY A 146 2.31 4.68 1.83
N ILE A 147 2.70 4.43 3.08
CA ILE A 147 2.95 3.07 3.59
C ILE A 147 1.72 2.18 3.40
N ARG A 148 0.52 2.67 3.74
CA ARG A 148 -0.72 1.90 3.59
C ARG A 148 -1.05 1.62 2.13
N LEU A 149 -0.87 2.61 1.25
CA LEU A 149 -1.11 2.47 -0.19
C LEU A 149 -0.16 1.45 -0.81
N THR A 150 1.15 1.57 -0.56
CA THR A 150 2.16 0.66 -1.10
C THR A 150 1.95 -0.76 -0.61
N ARG A 151 1.61 -0.96 0.66
CA ARG A 151 1.27 -2.28 1.20
C ARG A 151 0.09 -2.91 0.48
N ASN A 152 -0.98 -2.15 0.26
CA ASN A 152 -2.18 -2.67 -0.39
C ASN A 152 -1.93 -2.96 -1.87
N TRP A 153 -1.18 -2.10 -2.56
CA TRP A 153 -0.75 -2.33 -3.93
C TRP A 153 0.08 -3.61 -4.05
N TYR A 154 1.05 -3.83 -3.15
CA TYR A 154 1.86 -5.05 -3.14
C TYR A 154 1.02 -6.32 -2.99
N VAL A 155 0.02 -6.30 -2.09
CA VAL A 155 -0.91 -7.44 -1.93
C VAL A 155 -1.73 -7.67 -3.20
N GLN A 156 -2.26 -6.60 -3.80
CA GLN A 156 -3.02 -6.68 -5.06
C GLN A 156 -2.18 -7.23 -6.21
N VAL A 157 -0.93 -6.79 -6.35
CA VAL A 157 0.01 -7.30 -7.37
C VAL A 157 0.23 -8.80 -7.20
N LYS A 158 0.48 -9.26 -5.97
CA LYS A 158 0.68 -10.68 -5.68
C LYS A 158 -0.57 -11.52 -5.98
N GLU A 159 -1.75 -11.03 -5.63
CA GLU A 159 -3.03 -11.70 -5.93
C GLU A 159 -3.28 -11.76 -7.44
N ASN A 160 -3.03 -10.66 -8.17
CA ASN A 160 -3.18 -10.61 -9.61
C ASN A 160 -2.22 -11.57 -10.33
N HIS A 161 -0.97 -11.69 -9.88
CA HIS A 161 -0.03 -12.68 -10.44
C HIS A 161 -0.51 -14.12 -10.22
N LEU A 162 -1.04 -14.42 -9.04
CA LEU A 162 -1.59 -15.75 -8.74
C LEU A 162 -2.82 -16.05 -9.61
N LEU A 163 -3.69 -15.07 -9.80
CA LEU A 163 -4.87 -15.19 -10.67
C LEU A 163 -4.45 -15.40 -12.14
N ALA A 164 -3.49 -14.63 -12.64
CA ALA A 164 -2.96 -14.77 -14.00
C ALA A 164 -2.35 -16.16 -14.25
N GLN A 165 -1.63 -16.70 -13.25
CA GLN A 165 -1.08 -18.05 -13.33
C GLN A 165 -2.18 -19.12 -13.36
N LYS A 166 -3.25 -18.95 -12.55
CA LYS A 166 -4.39 -19.87 -12.55
C LYS A 166 -5.13 -19.82 -13.89
N THR A 167 -5.41 -18.63 -14.42
CA THR A 167 -6.10 -18.49 -15.72
C THR A 167 -5.29 -19.10 -16.85
N ALA A 168 -3.96 -18.91 -16.88
CA ALA A 168 -3.10 -19.53 -17.88
C ALA A 168 -3.11 -21.07 -17.79
N ARG A 169 -3.08 -21.65 -16.57
CA ARG A 169 -3.21 -23.10 -16.39
C ARG A 169 -4.57 -23.62 -16.85
N THR A 170 -5.65 -22.94 -16.51
CA THR A 170 -7.00 -23.34 -16.94
C THR A 170 -7.15 -23.26 -18.46
N ALA A 171 -6.57 -22.23 -19.11
CA ALA A 171 -6.54 -22.15 -20.56
C ALA A 171 -5.81 -23.33 -21.19
N LEU A 172 -4.63 -23.68 -20.68
CA LEU A 172 -3.86 -24.85 -21.13
C LEU A 172 -4.61 -26.17 -20.92
N ASP A 173 -5.32 -26.32 -19.80
CA ASP A 173 -6.09 -27.54 -19.53
C ASP A 173 -7.34 -27.65 -20.42
N LEU A 174 -7.99 -26.52 -20.74
CA LEU A 174 -9.09 -26.48 -21.72
C LEU A 174 -8.60 -26.88 -23.11
N GLU A 175 -7.45 -26.37 -23.53
CA GLU A 175 -6.81 -26.70 -24.81
C GLU A 175 -6.48 -28.21 -24.90
N LYS A 176 -5.89 -28.77 -23.83
CA LYS A 176 -5.66 -30.23 -23.75
C LYS A 176 -6.95 -31.05 -23.80
N THR A 177 -8.02 -30.54 -23.21
CA THR A 177 -9.31 -31.26 -23.17
C THR A 177 -9.93 -31.33 -24.56
N LYS A 178 -9.81 -30.28 -25.38
CA LYS A 178 -10.26 -30.30 -26.78
C LYS A 178 -9.58 -31.40 -27.61
N LEU A 179 -8.32 -31.71 -27.31
CA LEU A 179 -7.54 -32.70 -28.06
C LEU A 179 -7.89 -34.17 -27.74
N HIS A 180 -8.87 -34.45 -26.85
CA HIS A 180 -9.38 -35.79 -26.47
C HIS A 180 -8.40 -36.96 -26.74
N PRO A 181 -7.27 -37.05 -26.00
CA PRO A 181 -6.20 -37.99 -26.29
C PRO A 181 -6.65 -39.46 -26.26
N ASP A 182 -7.60 -39.81 -25.40
CA ASP A 182 -8.15 -41.17 -25.33
C ASP A 182 -8.95 -41.54 -26.58
N PHE A 183 -9.64 -40.58 -27.19
CA PHE A 183 -10.35 -40.79 -28.45
C PHE A 183 -9.38 -41.00 -29.61
N LEU A 184 -8.28 -40.22 -29.65
CA LEU A 184 -7.23 -40.38 -30.65
C LEU A 184 -6.52 -41.72 -30.53
N LEU A 185 -6.10 -42.10 -29.32
CA LEU A 185 -5.42 -43.36 -29.06
C LEU A 185 -6.36 -44.56 -29.31
N GLY A 186 -7.61 -44.49 -28.85
CA GLY A 186 -8.60 -45.54 -29.10
C GLY A 186 -8.98 -45.69 -30.57
N SER A 187 -8.98 -44.60 -31.34
CA SER A 187 -9.18 -44.65 -32.79
C SER A 187 -7.98 -45.25 -33.50
N LEU A 188 -6.76 -44.91 -33.07
CA LEU A 188 -5.52 -45.45 -33.61
C LEU A 188 -5.41 -46.96 -33.38
N ASP A 189 -5.70 -47.43 -32.16
CA ASP A 189 -5.67 -48.85 -31.80
C ASP A 189 -6.69 -49.66 -32.59
N ASN A 190 -7.90 -49.13 -32.78
CA ASN A 190 -8.93 -49.77 -33.60
C ASN A 190 -8.49 -49.92 -35.07
N ILE A 191 -7.82 -48.91 -35.61
CA ILE A 191 -7.28 -48.93 -36.97
C ILE A 191 -6.13 -49.96 -37.08
N VAL A 192 -5.18 -49.95 -36.15
CA VAL A 192 -4.06 -50.91 -36.12
C VAL A 192 -4.57 -52.34 -36.00
N HIS A 193 -5.58 -52.59 -35.16
CA HIS A 193 -6.24 -53.89 -35.06
C HIS A 193 -6.85 -54.31 -36.41
N ARG A 194 -7.57 -53.41 -37.08
CA ARG A 194 -8.23 -53.69 -38.37
C ARG A 194 -7.26 -53.98 -39.51
N ILE A 195 -6.14 -53.26 -39.57
CA ILE A 195 -5.04 -53.51 -40.52
C ILE A 195 -4.46 -54.92 -40.27
N ARG A 196 -4.19 -55.29 -39.01
CA ARG A 196 -3.67 -56.62 -38.66
C ARG A 196 -4.64 -57.76 -38.97
N THR A 197 -5.95 -57.53 -38.88
CA THR A 197 -6.98 -58.52 -39.21
C THR A 197 -7.30 -58.64 -40.71
N GLY A 198 -6.65 -57.87 -41.58
CA GLY A 198 -6.85 -57.94 -43.03
C GLY A 198 -8.20 -57.39 -43.51
N SER A 199 -8.80 -56.45 -42.78
CA SER A 199 -10.07 -55.83 -43.16
C SER A 199 -9.87 -54.92 -44.39
N PRO A 200 -10.67 -55.07 -45.46
CA PRO A 200 -10.53 -54.26 -46.68
C PRO A 200 -10.80 -52.75 -46.47
N ASP A 201 -11.51 -52.36 -45.40
CA ASP A 201 -11.89 -50.97 -45.09
C ASP A 201 -10.88 -50.22 -44.20
N ALA A 202 -9.73 -50.83 -43.90
CA ALA A 202 -8.73 -50.23 -43.02
C ALA A 202 -8.07 -48.94 -43.58
N PRO A 203 -7.78 -48.81 -44.89
CA PRO A 203 -7.21 -47.58 -45.46
C PRO A 203 -8.15 -46.37 -45.34
N ASP A 204 -9.45 -46.55 -45.60
CA ASP A 204 -10.44 -45.46 -45.56
C ASP A 204 -10.63 -44.90 -44.14
N LYS A 205 -10.49 -45.75 -43.12
CA LYS A 205 -10.54 -45.34 -41.70
C LYS A 205 -9.33 -44.51 -41.27
N ILE A 206 -8.15 -44.74 -41.87
CA ILE A 206 -6.95 -43.92 -41.64
C ILE A 206 -7.16 -42.51 -42.20
N VAL A 207 -7.73 -42.42 -43.41
CA VAL A 207 -8.02 -41.13 -44.07
C VAL A 207 -9.06 -40.34 -43.26
N ASP A 208 -10.14 -40.97 -42.79
CA ASP A 208 -11.16 -40.29 -41.97
C ASP A 208 -10.61 -39.76 -40.62
N LEU A 209 -9.65 -40.47 -40.01
CA LEU A 209 -8.97 -39.99 -38.80
C LEU A 209 -8.05 -38.80 -39.11
N SER A 210 -7.30 -38.88 -40.21
CA SER A 210 -6.42 -37.79 -40.69
C SER A 210 -7.22 -36.53 -41.03
N ASP A 211 -8.38 -36.67 -41.68
CA ASP A 211 -9.26 -35.55 -42.03
C ASP A 211 -9.91 -34.89 -40.80
N LYS A 212 -10.21 -35.67 -39.76
CA LYS A 212 -10.72 -35.11 -38.48
C LYS A 212 -9.63 -34.36 -37.73
N LEU A 213 -8.42 -34.92 -37.66
CA LEU A 213 -7.26 -34.26 -37.08
C LEU A 213 -6.88 -32.98 -37.85
N SER A 214 -6.89 -33.04 -39.18
CA SER A 214 -6.60 -31.88 -40.03
C SER A 214 -7.64 -30.78 -39.86
N ARG A 215 -8.94 -31.12 -39.74
CA ARG A 215 -9.99 -30.14 -39.47
C ARG A 215 -9.82 -29.48 -38.10
N TRP A 216 -9.52 -30.25 -37.06
CA TRP A 216 -9.25 -29.69 -35.72
C TRP A 216 -8.03 -28.78 -35.68
N LEU A 217 -6.98 -29.09 -36.45
CA LEU A 217 -5.79 -28.23 -36.54
C LEU A 217 -6.03 -26.94 -37.34
N TYR A 218 -6.77 -27.00 -38.45
CA TYR A 218 -6.96 -25.85 -39.34
C TYR A 218 -8.12 -24.93 -38.93
N GLU A 219 -9.20 -25.45 -38.32
CA GLU A 219 -10.28 -24.61 -37.79
C GLU A 219 -9.82 -23.71 -36.62
N GLU A 220 -8.73 -24.07 -35.94
CA GLU A 220 -8.10 -23.22 -34.90
C GLU A 220 -7.18 -22.13 -35.50
N GLU A 221 -6.64 -22.31 -36.71
CA GLU A 221 -5.83 -21.30 -37.39
C GLU A 221 -6.68 -20.16 -37.99
N GLU A 222 -7.94 -20.44 -38.35
CA GLU A 222 -8.86 -19.46 -38.96
C GLU A 222 -9.63 -18.62 -37.91
N ASN A 223 -9.61 -19.03 -36.63
CA ASN A 223 -10.35 -18.38 -35.53
C ASN A 223 -9.47 -17.74 -34.43
N ALA A 224 -8.16 -17.62 -34.66
CA ALA A 224 -7.19 -16.93 -33.78
C ALA A 224 -6.82 -15.54 -34.31
#